data_AF-A0A3M9ZV91-F1
#
_entry.id   AF-A0A3M9ZV91-F1
#
_cell.length_a   1.000
_cell.length_b   1.000
_cell.length_c   1.000
_cell.angle_alpha   90.00
_cell.angle_beta   90.00
_cell.angle_gamma   90.00
#
_symmetry.space_group_name_H-M   'P 1'
#
loop_
_entity.id
_entity.type
_entity.pdbx_description
1 polymer ?
#
loop_
_entity_poly.entity_id
_entity_poly.type
_entity_poly.pdbx_seq_one_letter_code
_entity_poly.pdbx_strand_id
1 'polypeptide(L)'
;ALVTGHEDPTKGTESVRWEALAGSVDTIVVLMGLGRIRAICERLVAGGLDASTPVAVIQEGTTPRQATARGTLGDIADTVSERGMRAPAIIIVGAAAALDVGARGA
;
A
#
# COMPACT_ATOMS: atom_id res chain seq x y z
N ALA A 1 1.23 4.36 11.08
CA ALA A 1 2.08 3.19 11.39
C ALA A 1 3.00 2.88 10.22
N LEU A 2 4.20 2.32 10.48
CA LEU A 2 5.10 1.79 9.45
C LEU A 2 5.25 0.28 9.65
N VAL A 3 5.03 -0.52 8.60
CA VAL A 3 5.05 -1.99 8.67
C VAL A 3 5.74 -2.59 7.44
N THR A 4 6.26 -3.82 7.58
CA THR A 4 6.72 -4.62 6.43
C THR A 4 5.57 -5.47 5.88
N GLY A 5 5.37 -5.45 4.58
CA GLY A 5 4.49 -6.38 3.87
C GLY A 5 5.21 -7.68 3.46
N HIS A 6 6.54 -7.71 3.53
CA HIS A 6 7.32 -8.93 3.29
C HIS A 6 7.23 -9.87 4.49
N GLU A 7 6.99 -11.13 4.20
CA GLU A 7 6.78 -12.19 5.16
C GLU A 7 7.42 -13.47 4.66
N ASP A 8 7.93 -14.27 5.59
CA ASP A 8 8.43 -15.60 5.31
C ASP A 8 7.24 -16.55 5.09
N PRO A 9 7.04 -17.10 3.88
CA PRO A 9 5.91 -17.96 3.57
C PRO A 9 5.94 -19.31 4.33
N THR A 10 7.05 -19.65 4.98
CA THR A 10 7.18 -20.87 5.80
C THR A 10 6.69 -20.69 7.24
N LYS A 11 6.38 -19.45 7.67
CA LYS A 11 5.80 -19.19 8.98
C LYS A 11 4.28 -19.38 8.95
N GLY A 12 3.76 -20.20 9.88
CA GLY A 12 2.32 -20.46 10.02
C GLY A 12 1.50 -19.33 10.64
N THR A 13 2.10 -18.18 10.98
CA THR A 13 1.43 -17.03 11.58
C THR A 13 1.84 -15.74 10.90
N GLU A 14 0.86 -14.89 10.59
CA GLU A 14 1.16 -13.58 10.03
C GLU A 14 1.82 -12.66 11.05
N SER A 15 2.89 -12.01 10.61
CA SER A 15 3.71 -11.10 11.40
C SER A 15 2.99 -9.78 11.65
N VAL A 16 2.15 -9.37 10.69
CA VAL A 16 1.31 -8.18 10.79
C VAL A 16 -0.15 -8.61 10.89
N ARG A 17 -0.82 -8.17 11.96
CA ARG A 17 -2.26 -8.36 12.14
C ARG A 17 -3.01 -7.27 11.39
N TRP A 18 -3.18 -7.42 10.08
CA TRP A 18 -3.76 -6.41 9.20
C TRP A 18 -5.17 -5.98 9.61
N GLU A 19 -6.01 -6.93 10.02
CA GLU A 19 -7.39 -6.67 10.44
C GLU A 19 -7.42 -5.82 11.72
N ALA A 20 -6.49 -6.06 12.65
CA ALA A 20 -6.37 -5.25 13.86
C ALA A 20 -5.73 -3.87 13.58
N LEU A 21 -4.87 -3.78 12.56
CA LEU A 21 -4.24 -2.53 12.15
C LEU A 21 -5.23 -1.58 11.46
N ALA A 22 -6.23 -2.13 10.77
CA ALA A 22 -7.34 -1.38 10.21
C ALA A 22 -8.02 -0.53 11.31
N GLY A 23 -8.13 0.78 11.09
CA GLY A 23 -8.72 1.71 12.05
C GLY A 23 -7.88 2.02 13.30
N SER A 24 -6.72 1.38 13.51
CA SER A 24 -5.84 1.69 14.64
C SER A 24 -5.04 2.99 14.47
N VAL A 25 -4.87 3.45 13.22
CA VAL A 25 -4.15 4.68 12.85
C VAL A 25 -4.75 5.29 11.59
N ASP A 26 -4.60 6.60 11.40
CA ASP A 26 -5.13 7.32 10.23
C ASP A 26 -4.36 7.04 8.93
N THR A 27 -3.09 6.65 9.04
CA THR A 27 -2.23 6.38 7.88
C THR A 27 -1.32 5.19 8.14
N ILE A 28 -1.31 4.26 7.19
CA ILE A 28 -0.49 3.05 7.19
C ILE A 28 0.51 3.15 6.04
N VAL A 29 1.79 2.99 6.34
CA VAL A 29 2.86 2.89 5.34
C VAL A 29 3.40 1.46 5.34
N VAL A 30 3.32 0.81 4.18
CA VAL A 30 3.79 -0.56 3.99
C VAL A 30 5.06 -0.57 3.13
N LEU A 31 6.14 -1.09 3.72
CA LEU A 31 7.41 -1.34 3.05
C LEU A 31 7.45 -2.77 2.50
N MET A 32 8.05 -2.98 1.34
CA MET A 32 8.23 -4.31 0.74
C MET A 32 6.91 -5.09 0.54
N GLY A 33 5.77 -4.39 0.40
CA GLY A 33 4.44 -5.01 0.31
C GLY A 33 3.91 -5.19 -1.12
N LEU A 34 4.58 -4.66 -2.15
CA LEU A 34 4.02 -4.59 -3.51
C LEU A 34 3.61 -5.96 -4.07
N GLY A 35 4.42 -7.00 -3.85
CA GLY A 35 4.10 -8.36 -4.31
C GLY A 35 2.89 -9.00 -3.64
N ARG A 36 2.42 -8.45 -2.50
CA ARG A 36 1.26 -8.91 -1.73
C ARG A 36 0.14 -7.86 -1.65
N ILE A 37 0.21 -6.80 -2.46
CA ILE A 37 -0.67 -5.64 -2.33
C ILE A 37 -2.16 -6.01 -2.32
N ARG A 38 -2.59 -6.95 -3.16
CA ARG A 38 -3.98 -7.43 -3.19
C ARG A 38 -4.42 -8.01 -1.84
N ALA A 39 -3.68 -8.99 -1.32
CA ALA A 39 -3.98 -9.64 -0.04
C ALA A 39 -3.93 -8.65 1.14
N ILE A 40 -3.01 -7.69 1.12
CA ILE A 40 -2.93 -6.63 2.15
C ILE A 40 -4.18 -5.74 2.10
N CYS A 41 -4.60 -5.32 0.91
CA CYS A 41 -5.80 -4.49 0.76
C CYS A 41 -7.06 -5.24 1.20
N GLU A 42 -7.22 -6.50 0.79
CA GLU A 42 -8.34 -7.36 1.20
C GLU A 42 -8.45 -7.49 2.72
N ARG A 43 -7.32 -7.68 3.41
CA ARG A 43 -7.31 -7.78 4.87
C ARG A 43 -7.59 -6.47 5.58
N LEU A 44 -7.10 -5.35 5.05
CA LEU A 44 -7.40 -4.04 5.61
C LEU A 44 -8.90 -3.71 5.48
N VAL A 45 -9.52 -4.09 4.36
CA VAL A 45 -10.97 -3.99 4.18
C VAL A 45 -11.72 -4.94 5.13
N ALA A 46 -11.25 -6.19 5.28
CA ALA A 46 -11.83 -7.14 6.24
C ALA A 46 -11.71 -6.65 7.71
N GLY A 47 -10.67 -5.87 8.02
CA GLY A 47 -10.51 -5.18 9.30
C GLY A 47 -11.39 -3.94 9.49
N GLY A 48 -12.18 -3.55 8.49
CA GLY A 48 -13.17 -2.48 8.59
C GLY A 48 -12.78 -1.16 7.93
N LEU A 49 -11.67 -1.08 7.18
CA LEU A 49 -11.45 0.08 6.31
C LEU A 49 -12.38 0.03 5.09
N ASP A 50 -12.87 1.18 4.67
CA ASP A 50 -13.71 1.28 3.46
C ASP A 50 -12.89 0.93 2.21
N ALA A 51 -13.47 0.21 1.25
CA ALA A 51 -12.80 -0.11 -0.01
C ALA A 51 -12.42 1.14 -0.81
N SER A 52 -13.12 2.26 -0.61
CA SER A 52 -12.81 3.57 -1.19
C SER A 52 -11.66 4.30 -0.47
N THR A 53 -11.08 3.73 0.59
CA THR A 53 -9.97 4.36 1.32
C THR A 53 -8.82 4.64 0.36
N PRO A 54 -8.29 5.88 0.30
CA PRO A 54 -7.24 6.24 -0.64
C PRO A 54 -5.95 5.44 -0.43
N VAL A 55 -5.32 5.07 -1.54
CA VAL A 55 -4.01 4.40 -1.57
C VAL A 55 -3.11 5.05 -2.61
N ALA A 56 -1.85 5.25 -2.24
CA ALA A 56 -0.77 5.67 -3.14
C ALA A 56 0.35 4.64 -3.11
N VAL A 57 0.88 4.30 -4.29
CA VAL A 57 2.05 3.44 -4.46
C VAL A 57 3.14 4.25 -5.15
N ILE A 58 4.30 4.33 -4.52
CA ILE A 58 5.44 5.11 -5.01
C ILE A 58 6.59 4.15 -5.26
N GLN A 59 6.90 3.92 -6.53
CA GLN A 59 8.05 3.15 -6.99
C GLN A 59 9.26 4.05 -7.18
N GLU A 60 10.45 3.57 -6.80
CA GLU A 60 11.73 4.29 -6.99
C GLU A 60 11.66 5.75 -6.49
N GLY A 61 11.03 5.93 -5.32
CA GLY A 61 10.80 7.23 -4.69
C GLY A 61 12.05 8.09 -4.59
N THR A 62 11.88 9.40 -4.76
CA THR A 62 12.91 10.46 -4.78
C THR A 62 13.96 10.36 -5.89
N THR A 63 13.90 9.36 -6.76
CA THR A 63 14.78 9.23 -7.93
C THR A 63 14.18 9.88 -9.19
N PRO A 64 14.97 10.11 -10.26
CA PRO A 64 14.44 10.51 -11.57
C PRO A 64 13.52 9.47 -12.23
N ARG A 65 13.54 8.22 -11.75
CA ARG A 65 12.72 7.10 -12.27
C ARG A 65 11.43 6.89 -11.48
N GLN A 66 11.11 7.80 -10.56
CA GLN A 66 9.95 7.65 -9.70
C GLN A 66 8.66 7.52 -10.52
N ALA A 67 7.86 6.51 -10.19
CA ALA A 67 6.52 6.33 -10.72
C ALA A 67 5.52 6.24 -9.56
N THR A 68 4.39 6.93 -9.69
CA THR A 68 3.33 6.94 -8.68
C THR A 68 2.03 6.42 -9.28
N ALA A 69 1.41 5.47 -8.59
CA ALA A 69 0.02 5.09 -8.81
C ALA A 69 -0.82 5.57 -7.63
N ARG A 70 -2.05 6.02 -7.93
CA ARG A 70 -3.05 6.41 -6.95
C ARG A 70 -4.33 5.66 -7.25
N GLY A 71 -5.08 5.34 -6.22
CA GLY A 71 -6.30 4.58 -6.30
C GLY A 71 -6.93 4.43 -4.92
N THR A 72 -7.65 3.33 -4.74
CA THR A 72 -8.32 2.97 -3.50
C THR A 72 -7.92 1.56 -3.06
N LEU A 73 -8.26 1.15 -1.84
CA LEU A 73 -8.08 -0.23 -1.41
C LEU A 73 -8.75 -1.23 -2.38
N GLY A 74 -9.85 -0.84 -3.03
CA GLY A 74 -10.58 -1.67 -3.98
C GLY A 74 -9.94 -1.86 -5.34
N ASP A 75 -9.09 -0.92 -5.81
CA ASP A 75 -8.60 -0.91 -7.21
C ASP A 75 -7.07 -0.84 -7.36
N ILE A 76 -6.33 -0.51 -6.29
CA ILE A 76 -4.91 -0.17 -6.42
C ILE A 76 -4.08 -1.37 -6.88
N ALA A 77 -4.47 -2.58 -6.47
CA ALA A 77 -3.80 -3.81 -6.87
C ALA A 77 -3.87 -4.06 -8.38
N ASP A 78 -5.01 -3.75 -9.01
CA ASP A 78 -5.18 -3.82 -10.46
C ASP A 78 -4.39 -2.72 -11.14
N THR A 79 -4.50 -1.48 -10.64
CA THR A 79 -3.78 -0.32 -11.18
C THR A 79 -2.26 -0.54 -11.23
N VAL A 80 -1.65 -1.09 -10.17
CA VAL A 80 -0.19 -1.35 -10.16
C VAL A 80 0.20 -2.51 -11.09
N SER A 81 -0.68 -3.52 -11.24
CA SER A 81 -0.48 -4.66 -12.12
C SER A 81 -0.49 -4.22 -13.59
N GLU A 82 -1.52 -3.46 -13.98
CA GLU A 82 -1.68 -2.91 -15.32
C GLU A 82 -0.52 -1.98 -15.70
N ARG A 83 -0.03 -1.17 -14.76
CA ARG A 83 1.13 -0.30 -14.95
C ARG A 83 2.47 -1.03 -14.93
N GLY A 84 2.48 -2.33 -14.63
CA GLY A 84 3.71 -3.12 -14.56
C GLY A 84 4.68 -2.64 -13.47
N MET A 85 4.17 -2.04 -12.39
CA MET A 85 5.03 -1.53 -11.32
C MET A 85 5.79 -2.66 -10.62
N ARG A 86 7.00 -2.38 -10.15
CA ARG A 86 7.90 -3.35 -9.52
C ARG A 86 8.54 -2.76 -8.26
N ALA A 87 9.13 -3.64 -7.46
CA ALA A 87 9.97 -3.22 -6.36
C ALA A 87 11.22 -2.48 -6.89
N PRO A 88 11.77 -1.52 -6.12
CA PRO A 88 11.33 -1.08 -4.80
C PRO A 88 10.13 -0.11 -4.87
N ALA A 89 9.12 -0.35 -4.02
CA ALA A 89 7.97 0.53 -3.89
C ALA A 89 7.44 0.59 -2.45
N ILE A 90 6.86 1.73 -2.09
CA ILE A 90 6.17 1.97 -0.81
C ILE A 90 4.67 2.13 -1.09
N ILE A 91 3.84 1.56 -0.22
CA ILE A 91 2.38 1.70 -0.27
C ILE A 91 1.96 2.58 0.90
N ILE A 92 1.13 3.57 0.66
CA ILE A 92 0.57 4.49 1.66
C ILE A 92 -0.95 4.37 1.60
N VAL A 93 -1.58 4.02 2.72
CA VAL A 93 -3.03 3.83 2.86
C VAL A 93 -3.58 4.85 3.85
N GLY A 94 -4.70 5.47 3.52
CA GLY A 94 -5.41 6.43 4.38
C GLY A 94 -5.53 7.82 3.76
N ALA A 95 -6.15 8.77 4.48
CA ALA A 95 -6.46 10.10 3.95
C ALA A 95 -5.23 10.85 3.39
N ALA A 96 -4.04 10.63 3.97
CA ALA A 96 -2.79 11.21 3.50
C ALA A 96 -2.45 10.80 2.04
N ALA A 97 -2.89 9.62 1.58
CA ALA A 97 -2.65 9.15 0.22
C ALA A 97 -3.47 9.91 -0.85
N ALA A 98 -4.54 10.62 -0.46
CA ALA A 98 -5.29 11.50 -1.35
C ALA A 98 -4.62 12.87 -1.56
N LEU A 99 -3.67 13.24 -0.69
CA LEU A 99 -2.88 14.45 -0.85
C LEU A 99 -1.82 14.25 -1.94
N ASP A 100 -1.14 15.33 -2.30
CA ASP A 100 -0.10 15.26 -3.30
C ASP A 100 1.17 14.59 -2.76
N VAL A 101 1.14 13.25 -2.71
CA VAL A 101 2.27 12.45 -2.28
C VAL A 101 3.13 12.11 -3.48
N GLY A 102 4.37 12.61 -3.46
CA GLY A 102 5.40 12.26 -4.43
C GLY A 102 5.39 13.03 -5.75
N ALA A 103 4.51 13.99 -6.00
CA ALA A 103 4.74 14.84 -7.17
C ALA A 103 6.00 15.69 -6.97
N ARG A 104 6.89 15.66 -7.96
CA ARG A 104 7.69 16.84 -8.23
C ARG A 104 6.77 17.77 -9.02
N GLY A 105 6.65 19.02 -8.57
CA GLY A 105 5.90 20.03 -9.30
C GLY A 105 6.23 19.98 -10.79
N ALA A 106 5.20 20.09 -11.62
CA ALA A 106 5.34 20.28 -13.06
C ALA A 106 6.18 21.52 -13.37
#